data_AF-A0A0G1HG33-F1
#
_entry.id   AF-A0A0G1HG33-F1
#
_cell.length_a   1.000
_cell.length_b   1.000
_cell.length_c   1.000
_cell.angle_alpha   90.00
_cell.angle_beta   90.00
_cell.angle_gamma   90.00
#
_symmetry.space_group_name_H-M   'P 1'
#
loop_
_entity.id
_entity.type
_entity.pdbx_description
1 polymer ?
#
loop_
_entity_poly.entity_id
_entity_poly.type
_entity_poly.pdbx_seq_one_letter_code
_entity_poly.pdbx_strand_id
1 'polypeptide(L)'
;MDLAFNIGDQLKTYDLDNPEIGNSPWAGDVFPIFWTIVKNLYVLTGIVLLFFLVAGGVGMIINAGNVEKQKQSSQTLTAAVVGYLIMFAAYWLVKIVEIVFGVEIFLL
;
A
#
# COMPACT_ATOMS: atom_id res chain seq x y z
N MET A 1 -43.50 20.59 32.26
CA MET A 1 -42.28 21.21 31.73
C MET A 1 -41.19 20.17 31.86
N ASP A 2 -41.14 19.22 30.94
CA ASP A 2 -40.20 18.10 30.99
C ASP A 2 -38.93 18.47 30.23
N LEU A 3 -37.95 18.99 30.96
CA LEU A 3 -36.58 19.21 30.48
C LEU A 3 -35.68 18.03 30.85
N ALA A 4 -36.21 16.81 30.85
CA ALA A 4 -35.40 15.62 31.04
C ALA A 4 -34.57 15.39 29.78
N PHE A 5 -33.25 15.53 29.89
CA PHE A 5 -32.30 15.16 28.84
C PHE A 5 -32.42 13.64 28.60
N ASN A 6 -33.19 13.26 27.58
CA ASN A 6 -33.45 11.86 27.28
C ASN A 6 -32.37 11.33 26.35
N ILE A 7 -31.41 10.64 26.96
CA ILE A 7 -30.25 10.04 26.29
C ILE A 7 -30.69 8.98 25.26
N GLY A 8 -31.90 8.42 25.37
CA GLY A 8 -32.44 7.41 24.46
C GLY A 8 -32.76 7.93 23.05
N ASP A 9 -33.14 9.21 22.91
CA ASP A 9 -33.36 9.82 21.58
C ASP A 9 -32.04 10.16 20.89
N GLN A 10 -31.02 10.52 21.67
CA GLN A 10 -29.66 10.77 21.18
C GLN A 10 -28.96 9.49 20.70
N LEU A 11 -29.31 8.33 21.24
CA LEU A 11 -28.71 7.04 20.84
C LEU A 11 -29.37 6.43 19.59
N LYS A 12 -30.62 6.79 19.28
CA LYS A 12 -31.31 6.32 18.07
C LYS A 12 -30.81 6.97 16.78
N THR A 13 -30.09 8.10 16.88
CA THR A 13 -29.54 8.81 15.73
C THR A 13 -28.11 8.39 15.37
N TYR A 14 -27.43 7.61 16.21
CA TYR A 14 -26.15 6.99 15.86
C TYR A 14 -26.43 5.61 15.27
N ASP A 15 -26.61 5.58 13.96
CA ASP A 15 -26.73 4.38 13.15
C ASP A 15 -25.41 3.59 13.17
N LEU A 16 -25.41 2.40 13.78
CA LEU A 16 -24.24 1.51 13.86
C LEU A 16 -24.09 0.61 12.61
N ASP A 17 -25.14 0.53 11.78
CA ASP A 17 -25.17 -0.28 10.55
C ASP A 17 -24.66 0.51 9.33
N ASN A 18 -24.60 1.84 9.44
CA ASN A 18 -23.93 2.73 8.50
C ASN A 18 -22.87 3.57 9.22
N PRO A 19 -21.69 3.00 9.53
CA PRO A 19 -20.64 3.75 10.22
C PRO A 19 -20.24 4.94 9.35
N GLU A 20 -20.69 6.14 9.71
CA GLU A 20 -20.33 7.44 9.11
C GLU A 20 -18.84 7.80 9.33
N ILE A 21 -17.96 6.81 9.43
CA ILE A 21 -16.53 6.94 9.12
C ILE A 21 -16.37 7.45 7.66
N GLY A 22 -17.42 7.39 6.82
CA GLY A 22 -17.49 7.97 5.48
C GLY A 22 -17.84 9.46 5.34
N ASN A 23 -18.18 10.19 6.42
CA ASN A 23 -18.59 11.62 6.33
C ASN A 23 -17.68 12.58 7.11
N SER A 24 -16.53 12.14 7.60
CA SER A 24 -15.53 13.11 8.05
C SER A 24 -14.88 13.75 6.81
N PRO A 25 -14.76 15.08 6.73
CA PRO A 25 -14.12 15.76 5.60
C PRO A 25 -12.71 15.27 5.29
N TRP A 26 -12.05 14.61 6.24
CA TRP A 26 -10.74 14.01 6.06
C TRP A 26 -10.80 12.54 5.63
N ALA A 27 -11.84 11.77 5.98
CA ALA A 27 -11.96 10.35 5.59
C ALA A 27 -12.64 10.16 4.23
N GLY A 28 -13.57 11.05 3.84
CA GLY A 28 -14.30 10.96 2.57
C GLY A 28 -13.41 11.03 1.32
N ASP A 29 -12.35 11.84 1.38
CA ASP A 29 -11.47 12.07 0.21
C ASP A 29 -10.18 11.23 0.24
N VAL A 30 -9.58 11.02 1.41
CA VAL A 30 -8.24 10.38 1.49
C VAL A 30 -8.33 8.85 1.54
N PHE A 31 -9.37 8.31 2.16
CA PHE A 31 -9.52 6.88 2.39
C PHE A 31 -9.75 6.11 1.07
N PRO A 32 -10.57 6.59 0.12
CA PRO A 32 -10.77 5.90 -1.15
C PRO A 32 -9.52 5.89 -2.04
N ILE A 33 -8.75 6.99 -2.05
CA ILE A 33 -7.51 7.07 -2.83
C ILE A 33 -6.48 6.10 -2.26
N PHE A 34 -6.31 6.09 -0.94
CA PHE A 34 -5.43 5.16 -0.25
C PHE A 34 -5.78 3.71 -0.58
N TRP A 35 -7.05 3.33 -0.45
CA TRP A 35 -7.51 1.97 -0.76
C TRP A 35 -7.27 1.58 -2.22
N THR A 36 -7.51 2.50 -3.15
CA THR A 36 -7.27 2.28 -4.59
C THR A 36 -5.78 2.05 -4.87
N ILE A 37 -4.90 2.82 -4.24
CA ILE A 37 -3.44 2.65 -4.38
C ILE A 37 -3.02 1.29 -3.84
N VAL A 38 -3.50 0.90 -2.65
CA VAL A 38 -3.16 -0.39 -2.02
C VAL A 38 -3.56 -1.56 -2.92
N LYS A 39 -4.75 -1.54 -3.50
CA LYS A 39 -5.23 -2.59 -4.42
C LYS A 39 -4.38 -2.69 -5.69
N ASN A 40 -3.96 -1.53 -6.22
CA ASN A 40 -3.18 -1.47 -7.46
C ASN A 40 -1.67 -1.56 -7.23
N LEU A 41 -1.21 -1.61 -5.98
CA LEU A 41 0.19 -1.54 -5.61
C LEU A 41 1.00 -2.69 -6.22
N TYR A 42 0.45 -3.90 -6.25
CA TYR A 42 1.13 -5.07 -6.82
C TYR A 42 1.47 -4.90 -8.31
N VAL A 43 0.52 -4.38 -9.09
CA VAL A 43 0.73 -4.10 -10.52
C VAL A 43 1.72 -2.95 -10.69
N LEU A 44 1.56 -1.89 -9.89
CA LEU A 44 2.48 -0.75 -9.87
C LEU A 44 3.92 -1.17 -9.54
N THR A 45 4.11 -2.03 -8.54
CA THR A 45 5.44 -2.54 -8.15
C THR A 45 6.09 -3.28 -9.31
N GLY A 46 5.36 -4.14 -10.01
CA GLY A 46 5.90 -4.85 -11.18
C GLY A 46 6.36 -3.90 -12.29
N ILE A 47 5.54 -2.88 -12.59
CA ILE A 47 5.87 -1.85 -13.59
C ILE A 47 7.10 -1.04 -13.15
N VAL A 48 7.11 -0.57 -11.91
CA VAL A 48 8.21 0.23 -11.35
C VAL A 48 9.51 -0.59 -11.32
N LEU A 49 9.45 -1.85 -10.91
CA LEU A 49 10.60 -2.76 -10.95
C LEU A 49 11.17 -2.88 -12.35
N LEU A 50 10.31 -3.07 -13.37
CA LEU A 50 10.73 -3.15 -14.76
C LEU A 50 11.48 -1.89 -15.19
N PHE A 51 10.95 -0.70 -14.86
CA PHE A 51 11.62 0.57 -15.17
C PHE A 51 12.99 0.69 -14.50
N PHE A 52 13.10 0.34 -13.22
CA PHE A 52 14.40 0.38 -12.52
C PHE A 52 15.39 -0.66 -13.06
N LEU A 53 14.91 -1.85 -13.43
CA LEU A 53 15.74 -2.91 -13.99
C LEU A 53 16.28 -2.48 -15.36
N VAL A 54 15.44 -1.90 -16.21
CA VAL A 54 15.84 -1.36 -17.52
C VAL A 54 16.78 -0.17 -17.35
N ALA A 55 16.43 0.81 -16.50
CA ALA A 55 17.26 1.99 -16.30
C ALA A 55 18.63 1.65 -15.67
N GLY A 56 18.65 0.77 -14.67
CA GLY A 56 19.88 0.29 -14.05
C GLY A 56 20.72 -0.58 -14.97
N GLY A 57 20.08 -1.51 -15.70
CA GLY A 57 20.76 -2.41 -16.63
C GLY A 57 21.34 -1.70 -17.86
N VAL A 58 20.54 -0.85 -18.51
CA VAL A 58 21.02 0.00 -19.61
C VAL A 58 22.08 0.98 -19.10
N GLY A 59 21.89 1.54 -17.91
CA GLY A 59 22.87 2.38 -17.23
C GLY A 59 24.21 1.68 -17.04
N MET A 60 24.25 0.41 -16.66
CA MET A 60 25.50 -0.35 -16.54
C MET A 60 26.25 -0.48 -17.88
N ILE A 61 25.53 -0.70 -18.98
CA ILE A 61 26.11 -0.87 -20.31
C ILE A 61 26.69 0.46 -20.81
N ILE A 62 25.90 1.54 -20.73
CA ILE A 62 26.31 2.87 -21.22
C ILE A 62 27.46 3.44 -20.37
N ASN A 63 27.46 3.18 -19.06
CA ASN A 63 28.45 3.74 -18.14
C ASN A 63 29.67 2.83 -17.90
N ALA A 64 29.86 1.77 -18.69
CA ALA A 64 30.95 0.80 -18.49
C ALA A 64 32.37 1.42 -18.49
N GLY A 65 32.55 2.62 -19.06
CA GLY A 65 33.82 3.35 -19.05
C GLY A 65 34.01 4.34 -17.89
N ASN A 66 33.02 4.53 -17.01
CA ASN A 66 33.07 5.45 -15.89
C ASN A 66 32.73 4.72 -14.58
N VAL A 67 33.74 4.51 -13.74
CA VAL A 67 33.65 3.75 -12.48
C VAL A 67 32.57 4.29 -11.54
N GLU A 68 32.41 5.61 -11.47
CA GLU A 68 31.45 6.23 -10.56
C GLU A 68 30.00 6.03 -11.02
N LYS A 69 29.74 6.24 -12.31
CA LYS A 69 28.41 6.00 -12.89
C LYS A 69 28.06 4.51 -12.96
N GLN A 70 29.05 3.65 -13.12
CA GLN A 70 28.86 2.20 -13.05
C GLN A 70 28.43 1.77 -11.65
N LYS A 71 29.10 2.28 -10.61
CA LYS A 71 28.72 2.02 -9.21
C LYS A 71 27.29 2.50 -8.92
N GLN A 72 26.91 3.67 -9.41
CA GLN A 72 25.55 4.19 -9.27
C GLN A 72 24.51 3.25 -9.94
N SER A 73 24.78 2.79 -11.17
CA SER A 73 23.91 1.87 -11.90
C SER A 73 23.75 0.52 -11.17
N SER A 74 24.83 0.00 -10.60
CA SER A 74 24.80 -1.18 -9.72
C SER A 74 23.97 -0.98 -8.46
N GLN A 75 24.08 0.20 -7.85
CA GLN A 75 23.28 0.53 -6.67
C GLN A 75 21.79 0.62 -7.01
N THR A 76 21.44 1.26 -8.14
CA THR A 76 20.05 1.31 -8.62
C THR A 76 19.49 -0.08 -8.86
N LEU A 77 20.24 -0.96 -9.52
CA LEU A 77 19.81 -2.33 -9.76
C LEU A 77 19.62 -3.12 -8.46
N THR A 78 20.56 -2.97 -7.53
CA THR A 78 20.48 -3.62 -6.21
C THR A 78 19.29 -3.12 -5.41
N ALA A 79 19.05 -1.80 -5.38
CA ALA A 79 17.91 -1.21 -4.70
C ALA A 79 16.58 -1.71 -5.28
N ALA A 80 16.49 -1.86 -6.62
CA ALA A 80 15.32 -2.39 -7.28
C ALA A 80 15.04 -3.85 -6.89
N VAL A 81 16.08 -4.70 -6.90
CA VAL A 81 15.96 -6.11 -6.50
C VAL A 81 15.60 -6.24 -5.02
N VAL A 82 16.23 -5.47 -4.14
CA VAL A 82 15.93 -5.46 -2.70
C VAL A 82 14.50 -4.99 -2.44
N GLY A 83 14.06 -3.92 -3.11
CA GLY A 83 12.68 -3.44 -3.00
C GLY A 83 11.66 -4.50 -3.43
N TYR A 84 11.93 -5.21 -4.53
CA TYR A 84 11.09 -6.32 -4.96
C TYR A 84 11.10 -7.49 -3.98
N LEU A 85 12.27 -7.86 -3.43
CA LEU A 85 12.37 -8.91 -2.42
C LEU A 85 11.57 -8.59 -1.16
N ILE A 86 11.54 -7.33 -0.73
CA ILE A 86 10.70 -6.90 0.40
C ILE A 86 9.22 -7.12 0.08
N MET A 87 8.77 -6.71 -1.12
CA MET A 87 7.37 -6.93 -1.55
C MET A 87 7.03 -8.42 -1.66
N PHE A 88 7.97 -9.22 -2.15
CA PHE A 88 7.84 -10.68 -2.20
C PHE A 88 7.73 -11.27 -0.79
N ALA A 89 8.58 -10.85 0.15
CA ALA A 89 8.52 -11.31 1.54
C ALA A 89 7.23 -10.87 2.25
N ALA A 90 6.72 -9.66 1.96
CA ALA A 90 5.47 -9.16 2.52
C ALA A 90 4.27 -10.07 2.18
N TYR A 91 4.21 -10.59 0.94
CA TYR A 91 3.19 -11.57 0.56
C TYR A 91 3.20 -12.81 1.47
N TRP A 92 4.38 -13.36 1.73
CA TRP A 92 4.52 -14.53 2.61
C TRP A 92 4.13 -14.22 4.04
N LEU A 93 4.49 -13.04 4.56
CA LEU A 93 4.09 -12.61 5.90
C LEU A 93 2.56 -12.56 6.02
N VAL A 94 1.87 -11.96 5.05
CA VAL A 94 0.40 -11.90 5.07
C VAL A 94 -0.20 -13.30 4.95
N LYS A 95 0.33 -14.17 4.08
CA LYS A 95 -0.14 -15.57 3.97
C LYS A 95 -0.02 -16.35 5.28
N ILE A 96 1.06 -16.17 6.03
CA ILE A 96 1.21 -16.79 7.35
C ILE A 96 0.13 -16.27 8.31
N VAL A 97 -0.13 -14.97 8.31
CA VAL A 97 -1.21 -14.37 9.13
C VAL A 97 -2.57 -14.94 8.74
N GLU A 98 -2.88 -15.08 7.45
CA GLU A 98 -4.14 -15.68 6.99
C GLU A 98 -4.33 -17.11 7.52
N ILE A 99 -3.27 -17.92 7.46
CA ILE A 99 -3.30 -19.31 7.95
C ILE A 99 -3.50 -19.37 9.46
N VAL A 100 -2.85 -18.48 10.23
CA VAL A 100 -2.91 -18.48 11.69
C VAL A 100 -4.25 -17.96 12.22
N PHE A 101 -4.80 -16.90 11.60
CA PHE A 101 -6.01 -16.25 12.08
C PHE A 101 -7.28 -16.73 11.36
N GLY A 102 -7.16 -17.50 10.26
CA GLY A 102 -8.29 -18.00 9.49
C GLY A 102 -9.09 -16.89 8.78
N VAL A 103 -8.46 -15.76 8.50
CA VAL A 103 -9.07 -14.61 7.83
C VAL A 103 -8.46 -14.47 6.43
N GLU A 104 -9.29 -14.24 5.42
CA GLU A 104 -8.83 -13.95 4.07
C GLU A 104 -8.59 -12.44 3.93
N ILE A 105 -7.32 -12.02 3.92
CA ILE A 105 -6.92 -10.62 3.83
C ILE A 105 -6.73 -10.23 2.36
N PHE A 106 -6.09 -11.12 1.59
CA PHE A 106 -5.98 -11.01 0.15
C PHE A 106 -7.19 -11.66 -0.52
N LEU A 107 -8.25 -10.86 -0.70
CA LEU A 107 -9.28 -11.10 -1.72
C LEU A 107 -8.64 -10.83 -3.09
N LEU A 108 -7.97 -11.83 -3.66
CA LEU A 108 -7.67 -11.88 -5.08
C LEU A 108 -8.68 -12.79 -5.78
#